data_AF-A0A820W6F8-F1
#
_entry.id   AF-A0A820W6F8-F1
#
_cell.length_a   1.000
_cell.length_b   1.000
_cell.length_c   1.000
_cell.angle_alpha   90.00
_cell.angle_beta   90.00
_cell.angle_gamma   90.00
#
_symmetry.space_group_name_H-M   'P 1'
#
loop_
_entity.id
_entity.type
_entity.pdbx_description
1 polymer ?
#
loop_
_entity_poly.entity_id
_entity_poly.type
_entity_poly.pdbx_seq_one_letter_code
_entity_poly.pdbx_strand_id
1 'polypeptide(L)' 'SYEAAIDYCTQALYIHNTADGLLLRSRIKRDQKLYDDALTDLLAAKNLDPTNNDLDRYINRLNADLQHCHETLL' A
#
# COMPACT_ATOMS: atom_id res chain seq x y z
N SER A 1 -13.37 -8.91 7.13
CA SER A 1 -12.25 -9.59 6.45
C SER A 1 -11.34 -8.54 5.84
N TYR A 2 -10.10 -8.88 5.49
CA TYR A 2 -9.24 -7.95 4.76
C TYR A 2 -9.82 -7.56 3.40
N GLU A 3 -10.50 -8.50 2.73
CA GLU A 3 -11.19 -8.25 1.45
C GLU A 3 -12.25 -7.15 1.57
N ALA A 4 -13.14 -7.23 2.57
CA ALA A 4 -14.13 -6.18 2.80
C ALA A 4 -13.46 -4.84 3.13
N ALA A 5 -12.34 -4.84 3.85
CA ALA A 5 -11.61 -3.61 4.17
C ALA A 5 -10.97 -2.98 2.91
N ILE A 6 -10.39 -3.77 2.01
CA ILE A 6 -9.90 -3.30 0.70
C ILE A 6 -11.05 -2.72 -0.12
N ASP A 7 -12.21 -3.39 -0.15
CA ASP A 7 -13.37 -2.93 -0.89
C ASP A 7 -13.88 -1.58 -0.37
N TYR A 8 -14.02 -1.44 0.96
CA TYR A 8 -14.37 -0.15 1.58
C TYR A 8 -13.36 0.95 1.26
N CYS A 9 -12.05 0.67 1.36
CA CYS A 9 -11.02 1.65 0.98
C CYS A 9 -11.12 2.01 -0.51
N THR A 10 -11.45 1.06 -1.37
CA THR A 10 -11.59 1.27 -2.82
C THR A 10 -12.78 2.15 -3.15
N GLN A 11 -13.93 1.89 -2.54
CA GLN A 11 -15.12 2.75 -2.68
C GLN A 11 -14.85 4.15 -2.13
N ALA A 12 -14.20 4.27 -0.97
CA ALA A 12 -13.85 5.56 -0.39
C ALA A 12 -12.90 6.37 -1.29
N LEU A 13 -11.88 5.72 -1.84
CA LEU A 13 -10.92 6.36 -2.77
C LEU A 13 -11.56 6.75 -4.11
N TYR A 14 -12.61 6.06 -4.54
CA TYR A 14 -13.38 6.43 -5.71
C TYR A 14 -14.10 7.77 -5.53
N ILE A 15 -14.59 8.04 -4.31
CA ILE A 15 -15.28 9.30 -3.97
C ILE A 15 -14.26 10.39 -3.64
N HIS A 16 -13.25 10.05 -2.83
CA HIS A 16 -12.22 10.97 -2.36
C HIS A 16 -10.84 10.29 -2.44
N ASN A 17 -10.13 10.54 -3.54
CA ASN A 17 -8.77 10.07 -3.69
C ASN A 17 -7.81 10.87 -2.80
N THR A 18 -7.26 10.21 -1.77
CA THR A 18 -6.40 10.85 -0.76
C THR A 18 -5.15 10.00 -0.51
N ALA A 19 -4.04 10.65 -0.18
CA ALA A 19 -2.79 9.96 0.15
C ALA A 19 -2.98 9.01 1.36
N ASP A 20 -3.70 9.46 2.40
CA ASP A 20 -3.99 8.65 3.59
C ASP A 20 -4.85 7.42 3.28
N GLY A 21 -5.86 7.56 2.41
CA GLY A 21 -6.69 6.44 1.99
C GLY A 21 -5.90 5.37 1.22
N LEU A 22 -5.00 5.82 0.34
CA LEU A 22 -4.09 4.93 -0.40
C LEU A 22 -3.09 4.24 0.53
N LEU A 23 -2.53 4.97 1.50
CA LEU A 23 -1.64 4.41 2.53
C LEU A 23 -2.37 3.37 3.40
N LEU A 24 -3.62 3.61 3.78
CA LEU A 24 -4.39 2.64 4.56
C LEU A 24 -4.64 1.36 3.75
N ARG A 25 -5.05 1.50 2.48
CA ARG A 25 -5.29 0.35 1.60
C ARG A 25 -4.02 -0.44 1.32
N SER A 26 -2.88 0.24 1.12
CA SER A 26 -1.59 -0.42 0.89
C SER A 26 -1.15 -1.26 2.10
N ARG A 27 -1.36 -0.77 3.33
CA ARG A 27 -1.07 -1.52 4.55
C ARG A 27 -1.89 -2.80 4.63
N ILE A 28 -3.19 -2.73 4.32
CA ILE A 28 -4.08 -3.89 4.30
C ILE A 28 -3.62 -4.91 3.24
N LYS A 29 -3.30 -4.44 2.04
CA LYS A 29 -2.80 -5.28 0.94
C LYS A 29 -1.47 -5.96 1.29
N ARG A 30 -0.53 -5.23 1.90
CA ARG A 30 0.73 -5.80 2.41
C ARG A 30 0.49 -6.88 3.45
N ASP A 31 -0.45 -6.69 4.38
CA ASP A 31 -0.77 -7.69 5.40
C ASP A 31 -1.38 -8.97 4.78
N GLN A 32 -1.96 -8.87 3.58
CA GLN A 32 -2.37 -10.00 2.74
C GLN A 32 -1.29 -10.52 1.78
N LYS A 33 -0.05 -10.01 1.87
CA LYS A 33 1.08 -10.30 0.98
C LYS A 33 0.85 -9.92 -0.50
N LEU A 34 -0.10 -9.03 -0.76
CA LEU A 34 -0.34 -8.44 -2.09
C LEU A 34 0.64 -7.28 -2.31
N TYR A 35 1.93 -7.59 -2.39
CA TYR A 35 2.98 -6.58 -2.30
C TYR A 35 3.02 -5.62 -3.50
N ASP A 36 2.83 -6.11 -4.72
CA ASP A 36 2.82 -5.26 -5.92
C ASP A 36 1.64 -4.27 -5.91
N ASP A 37 0.46 -4.73 -5.49
CA ASP A 37 -0.73 -3.89 -5.36
C ASP A 37 -0.58 -2.87 -4.23
N ALA A 38 0.11 -3.24 -3.14
CA ALA A 38 0.44 -2.32 -2.07
C ALA A 38 1.46 -1.25 -2.52
N LEU A 39 2.43 -1.63 -3.34
CA LEU A 39 3.45 -0.70 -3.85
C LEU A 39 2.82 0.31 -4.79
N THR A 40 1.92 -0.14 -5.66
CA THR A 40 1.13 0.72 -6.54
C THR A 40 0.36 1.78 -5.74
N ASP A 41 -0.31 1.39 -4.65
CA ASP A 41 -1.04 2.33 -3.79
C ASP A 41 -0.10 3.33 -3.08
N LEU A 42 1.07 2.89 -2.60
CA LEU A 42 2.05 3.78 -1.97
C LEU A 42 2.66 4.80 -2.95
N LEU A 43 2.96 4.38 -4.19
CA LEU A 43 3.45 5.28 -5.23
C LEU A 43 2.38 6.31 -5.62
N ALA A 44 1.12 5.88 -5.73
CA ALA A 44 0.00 6.80 -5.94
C ALA A 44 -0.15 7.79 -4.78
N ALA A 45 -0.02 7.33 -3.52
CA ALA A 45 -0.05 8.20 -2.35
C ALA A 45 1.07 9.24 -2.38
N LYS A 46 2.29 8.84 -2.77
CA LYS A 46 3.45 9.73 -2.87
C LYS A 46 3.31 10.76 -3.98
N ASN A 47 2.63 10.41 -5.07
CA ASN A 47 2.30 11.37 -6.13
C ASN A 47 1.28 12.42 -5.66
N LEU A 48 0.36 12.06 -4.74
CA LEU A 48 -0.61 13.01 -4.18
C LEU A 48 -0.02 13.89 -3.08
N ASP A 49 0.83 13.33 -2.23
CA ASP A 49 1.55 14.07 -1.19
C ASP A 49 3.04 13.67 -1.15
N PRO A 50 3.88 14.36 -1.95
CA PRO A 50 5.31 14.11 -1.99
C PRO A 50 6.03 14.51 -0.70
N THR A 51 5.40 15.30 0.17
CA THR A 51 6.01 15.83 1.40
C THR A 51 5.80 14.92 2.60
N ASN A 52 4.93 13.92 2.46
CA ASN A 52 4.68 12.92 3.49
C ASN A 52 5.87 11.95 3.59
N ASN A 53 6.78 12.28 4.51
CA ASN A 53 7.98 11.49 4.81
C ASN A 53 7.67 10.08 5.34
N ASP A 54 6.47 9.82 5.86
CA ASP A 54 6.12 8.47 6.31
C ASP A 54 5.97 7.50 5.13
N LEU A 55 5.60 7.99 3.93
CA LEU A 55 5.45 7.14 2.74
C LEU A 55 6.76 6.44 2.36
N ASP A 56 7.90 7.11 2.48
CA ASP A 56 9.21 6.51 2.21
C ASP A 56 9.55 5.38 3.19
N ARG A 57 9.17 5.54 4.46
CA ARG A 57 9.31 4.46 5.45
C ARG A 57 8.47 3.24 5.06
N TYR A 58 7.23 3.46 4.60
CA TYR A 58 6.35 2.36 4.18
C TYR A 58 6.82 1.68 2.90
N ILE A 59 7.29 2.44 1.91
CA ILE A 59 7.85 1.90 0.65
C ILE A 59 9.08 1.04 0.95
N ASN A 60 10.00 1.53 1.78
CA ASN A 60 11.20 0.78 2.15
C ASN A 60 10.87 -0.54 2.87
N ARG A 61 9.88 -0.51 3.79
CA ARG A 61 9.40 -1.73 4.46
C ARG A 61 8.79 -2.72 3.47
N LEU A 62 7.95 -2.24 2.56
CA LEU A 62 7.30 -3.08 1.56
C LEU A 62 8.32 -3.75 0.63
N ASN A 63 9.35 -3.01 0.20
CA ASN A 63 10.42 -3.56 -0.62
C ASN A 63 11.22 -4.65 0.12
N ALA A 64 11.45 -4.49 1.43
CA ALA A 64 12.08 -5.53 2.24
C ALA A 64 11.20 -6.78 2.35
N ASP A 65 9.89 -6.62 2.57
CA ASP A 65 8.93 -7.73 2.62
C ASP A 65 8.87 -8.47 1.25
N LEU A 66 8.87 -7.73 0.14
CA LEU A 66 8.89 -8.28 -1.21
C LEU A 66 10.18 -9.05 -1.51
N GLN A 67 11.34 -8.47 -1.17
CA GLN A 67 12.64 -9.13 -1.33
C GLN A 67 12.71 -10.43 -0.53
N HIS A 68 12.28 -10.40 0.74
CA HIS A 68 12.25 -11.59 1.58
C HIS A 68 11.32 -12.69 1.01
N CYS A 69 10.19 -12.32 0.43
CA CYS A 69 9.31 -13.26 -0.25
C CYS A 69 9.93 -13.87 -1.51
N HIS A 70 10.69 -13.11 -2.30
CA HIS A 70 11.42 -13.67 -3.43
C HIS A 70 12.54 -14.62 -3.01
N GLU A 71 13.28 -14.30 -1.93
CA GLU A 71 14.36 -15.14 -1.41
C GLU A 71 13.86 -16.47 -0.81
N THR A 72 12.64 -16.49 -0.27
CA THR A 72 12.03 -17.70 0.33
C THR A 72 11.35 -18.63 -0.67
N LEU A 73 11.30 -18.24 -1.96
CA LEU A 73 10.74 -19.04 -3.05
C LEU A 73 11.80 -19.78 -3.90
N LEU A 74 13.09 -19.63 -3.56
CA LEU A 74 14.25 -20.31 -4.17
C LEU A 74 14.76 -21.47 -3.29
#